data_AF-A0A2G9TQT0-F1
#
_entry.id   AF-A0A2G9TQT0-F1
#
_cell.length_a   1.000
_cell.length_b   1.000
_cell.length_c   1.000
_cell.angle_alpha   90.00
_cell.angle_beta   90.00
_cell.angle_gamma   90.00
#
_symmetry.space_group_name_H-M   'P 1'
#
loop_
_entity.id
_entity.type
_entity.pdbx_description
1 polymer ?
#
loop_
_entity_poly.entity_id
_entity_poly.type
_entity_poly.pdbx_seq_one_letter_code
_entity_poly.pdbx_strand_id
1 'polypeptide(L)'
;MSRNVEIKAKVRNRDEIIRLARELTGKEPAVLQQQDVFYNSPEGRLKMRTVEEDEVARSELIWYDRPDIAGPKESKFYKLDVPQEISETLSVCLSEQESAVD
;
A
#
# COMPACT_ATOMS: atom_id res chain seq x y z
N MET A 1 0.62 -5.15 16.46
CA MET A 1 -0.27 -4.46 15.50
C MET A 1 0.17 -3.01 15.43
N SER A 2 0.54 -2.52 14.25
CA SER A 2 0.95 -1.13 14.07
C SER A 2 -0.26 -0.26 13.73
N ARG A 3 -0.14 1.07 13.93
CA ARG A 3 -1.19 2.02 13.58
C ARG A 3 -0.61 3.31 13.03
N ASN A 4 -1.33 3.95 12.10
CA ASN A 4 -1.04 5.30 11.64
C ASN A 4 -2.35 6.10 11.45
N VAL A 5 -2.22 7.40 11.24
CA VAL A 5 -3.34 8.26 10.80
C VAL A 5 -3.07 8.64 9.36
N GLU A 6 -3.99 8.28 8.47
CA GLU A 6 -3.95 8.64 7.06
C GLU A 6 -4.65 9.99 6.86
N ILE A 7 -3.96 10.93 6.22
CA ILE A 7 -4.52 12.20 5.75
C ILE A 7 -4.29 12.28 4.25
N LYS A 8 -5.36 12.26 3.46
CA LYS A 8 -5.32 12.38 1.99
C LYS A 8 -5.90 13.72 1.55
N ALA A 9 -5.17 14.42 0.69
CA ALA A 9 -5.59 15.67 0.08
C ALA A 9 -5.47 15.58 -1.45
N LYS A 10 -6.37 16.26 -2.16
CA LYS A 10 -6.30 16.35 -3.62
C LYS A 10 -5.19 17.31 -4.02
N VAL A 11 -4.21 16.82 -4.78
CA VAL A 11 -3.18 17.66 -5.40
C VAL A 11 -3.80 18.44 -6.56
N ARG A 12 -3.77 19.78 -6.49
CA ARG A 12 -4.27 20.67 -7.54
C ARG A 12 -3.19 21.15 -8.49
N ASN A 13 -1.97 21.32 -7.99
CA ASN A 13 -0.80 21.75 -8.74
C ASN A 13 0.39 20.90 -8.31
N ARG A 14 0.82 19.97 -9.18
CA ARG A 14 1.89 19.02 -8.85
C ARG A 14 3.25 19.71 -8.74
N ASP A 15 3.56 20.63 -9.65
CA ASP A 15 4.87 21.29 -9.69
C ASP A 15 5.10 22.18 -8.47
N GLU A 16 4.06 22.88 -8.02
CA GLU A 16 4.11 23.68 -6.80
C GLU A 16 4.33 22.84 -5.55
N ILE A 17 3.64 21.70 -5.43
CA ILE A 17 3.84 20.78 -4.29
C ILE A 17 5.26 20.21 -4.29
N ILE A 18 5.80 19.86 -5.46
CA ILE A 18 7.18 19.38 -5.57
C ILE A 18 8.17 20.49 -5.17
N ARG A 19 7.97 21.73 -5.64
CA ARG A 19 8.81 22.88 -5.25
C ARG A 19 8.82 23.07 -3.73
N LEU A 20 7.65 23.12 -3.11
CA LEU A 20 7.52 23.26 -1.65
C LEU A 20 8.16 22.09 -0.90
N ALA A 21 7.99 20.85 -1.37
CA ALA A 21 8.62 19.69 -0.75
C ALA A 21 10.16 19.76 -0.81
N ARG A 22 10.73 20.22 -1.93
CA ARG A 22 12.19 20.47 -2.03
C ARG A 22 12.65 21.54 -1.05
N GLU A 23 11.95 22.67 -0.97
CA GLU A 23 12.29 23.76 -0.04
C GLU A 23 12.24 23.30 1.42
N LEU A 24 11.25 22.49 1.80
CA LEU A 24 11.10 21.99 3.16
C LEU A 24 12.10 20.90 3.55
N THR A 25 12.50 20.04 2.60
CA THR A 25 13.31 18.85 2.89
C THR A 25 14.77 18.98 2.48
N GLY A 26 15.09 19.91 1.56
CA GLY A 26 16.40 20.02 0.91
C GLY A 26 16.77 18.84 0.01
N LYS A 27 15.79 17.99 -0.36
CA LYS A 27 16.02 16.76 -1.14
C LYS A 27 15.25 16.78 -2.46
N GLU A 28 15.82 16.16 -3.49
CA GLU A 28 15.10 15.88 -4.73
C GLU A 28 14.09 14.74 -4.54
N PRO A 29 12.95 14.78 -5.24
CA PRO A 29 11.98 13.69 -5.20
C PRO A 29 12.54 12.44 -5.86
N ALA A 30 12.27 11.28 -5.25
CA ALA A 30 12.48 9.98 -5.88
C ALA A 30 11.15 9.44 -6.41
N VAL A 31 11.21 8.69 -7.52
CA VAL A 31 10.06 7.94 -8.03
C VAL A 31 10.08 6.56 -7.40
N LEU A 32 8.99 6.18 -6.75
CA LEU A 32 8.76 4.82 -6.24
C LEU A 32 7.71 4.15 -7.11
N GLN A 33 8.09 3.12 -7.86
CA GLN A 33 7.15 2.33 -8.64
C GLN A 33 6.46 1.35 -7.69
N GLN A 34 5.15 1.49 -7.52
CA GLN A 34 4.36 0.65 -6.62
C GLN A 34 3.23 -0.03 -7.38
N GLN A 35 3.10 -1.34 -7.19
CA GLN A 35 1.97 -2.12 -7.66
C GLN A 35 1.26 -2.74 -6.46
N ASP A 36 -0.05 -2.51 -6.35
CA ASP A 36 -0.89 -3.10 -5.30
C ASP A 36 -1.85 -4.10 -5.93
N VAL A 37 -1.81 -5.36 -5.50
CA VAL A 37 -2.84 -6.38 -5.78
C VAL A 37 -3.70 -6.54 -4.53
N PHE A 38 -5.00 -6.37 -4.67
CA PHE A 38 -5.96 -6.49 -3.56
C PHE A 38 -6.61 -7.87 -3.58
N TYR A 39 -6.75 -8.47 -2.40
CA TYR A 39 -7.37 -9.77 -2.21
C TYR A 39 -8.60 -9.66 -1.33
N ASN A 40 -9.49 -10.64 -1.44
CA ASN A 40 -10.60 -10.80 -0.52
C ASN A 40 -10.07 -11.06 0.90
N SER A 41 -10.71 -10.45 1.88
CA SER A 41 -10.41 -10.67 3.30
C SER A 41 -11.73 -10.71 4.07
N PRO A 42 -11.93 -11.68 4.98
CA PRO A 42 -13.16 -11.75 5.78
C PRO A 42 -13.37 -10.48 6.63
N GLU A 43 -12.29 -9.87 7.08
CA GLU A 43 -12.29 -8.63 7.83
C GLU A 43 -11.21 -7.68 7.33
N GLY A 44 -11.47 -6.38 7.39
CA GLY A 44 -10.54 -5.37 6.92
C GLY A 44 -10.25 -5.53 5.43
N ARG A 45 -9.01 -5.22 5.04
CA ARG A 45 -8.55 -5.25 3.64
C ARG A 45 -7.18 -5.88 3.57
N LEU A 46 -6.95 -6.70 2.56
CA LEU A 46 -5.68 -7.37 2.32
C LEU A 46 -5.14 -6.95 0.96
N LYS A 47 -3.84 -6.65 0.88
CA LYS A 47 -3.15 -6.42 -0.38
C LYS A 47 -1.72 -6.90 -0.34
N MET A 48 -1.20 -7.32 -1.48
CA MET A 48 0.23 -7.46 -1.71
C MET A 48 0.72 -6.22 -2.46
N ARG A 49 1.75 -5.57 -1.91
CA ARG A 49 2.40 -4.42 -2.49
C ARG A 49 3.78 -4.82 -2.96
N THR A 50 4.08 -4.58 -4.23
CA THR A 50 5.44 -4.64 -4.76
C THR A 50 5.95 -3.22 -4.94
N VAL A 51 7.14 -2.93 -4.41
CA VAL A 51 7.86 -1.67 -4.62
C VAL A 51 9.16 -1.97 -5.36
N GLU A 52 9.37 -1.30 -6.49
CA GLU A 52 10.61 -1.38 -7.25
C GLU A 52 11.44 -0.11 -7.01
N GLU A 53 12.68 -0.30 -6.58
CA GLU A 53 13.66 0.73 -6.29
C GLU A 53 15.02 0.24 -6.81
N ASP A 54 15.68 1.02 -7.66
CA ASP A 54 16.98 0.67 -8.27
C ASP A 54 17.03 -0.75 -8.88
N GLU A 55 16.01 -1.11 -9.66
CA GLU A 55 15.82 -2.44 -10.31
C GLU A 55 15.65 -3.62 -9.33
N VAL A 56 15.52 -3.34 -8.03
CA VAL A 56 15.23 -4.34 -6.99
C VAL A 56 13.77 -4.22 -6.58
N ALA A 57 13.00 -5.29 -6.82
CA ALA A 57 11.62 -5.40 -6.40
C ALA A 57 11.52 -6.06 -5.01
N ARG A 58 10.73 -5.45 -4.12
CA ARG A 58 10.41 -5.99 -2.80
C ARG A 58 8.90 -6.06 -2.61
N SER A 59 8.41 -7.19 -2.11
CA SER A 59 6.99 -7.42 -1.90
C SER A 59 6.64 -7.46 -0.42
N GLU A 60 5.51 -6.87 -0.06
CA GLU A 60 4.95 -6.88 1.29
C GLU A 60 3.49 -7.33 1.23
N LEU A 61 3.07 -8.23 2.12
CA LEU A 61 1.67 -8.52 2.38
C LEU A 61 1.17 -7.61 3.50
N ILE A 62 0.12 -6.85 3.22
CA ILE A 62 -0.40 -5.81 4.11
C ILE A 62 -1.88 -6.09 4.35
N TRP A 63 -2.21 -6.47 5.59
CA TRP A 63 -3.57 -6.41 6.08
C TRP A 63 -3.80 -5.09 6.81
N TYR A 64 -4.94 -4.45 6.60
CA TYR A 64 -5.28 -3.21 7.28
C TYR A 64 -6.78 -3.04 7.50
N ASP A 65 -7.13 -2.56 8.69
CA ASP A 65 -8.45 -2.08 9.05
C ASP A 65 -8.42 -0.56 9.15
N ARG A 66 -9.30 0.08 8.37
CA ARG A 66 -9.41 1.53 8.24
C ARG A 66 -10.86 1.87 7.93
N PRO A 67 -11.46 2.91 8.54
CA PRO A 67 -12.81 3.32 8.20
C PRO A 67 -12.84 4.03 6.84
N ASP A 68 -13.94 3.89 6.11
CA ASP A 68 -14.17 4.60 4.84
C ASP A 68 -14.87 5.94 5.07
N ILE A 69 -14.19 6.79 5.83
CA ILE A 69 -14.58 8.17 6.11
C ILE A 69 -13.67 9.18 5.39
N ALA A 70 -14.22 10.37 5.18
CA ALA A 70 -13.45 11.54 4.76
C ALA A 70 -12.61 12.09 5.91
N GLY A 71 -11.54 12.83 5.58
CA GLY A 71 -10.65 13.43 6.57
C GLY A 71 -9.64 12.44 7.19
N PRO A 72 -8.97 12.86 8.29
CA PRO A 72 -8.02 12.03 9.01
C PRO A 72 -8.67 10.75 9.55
N LYS A 73 -8.00 9.62 9.36
CA LYS A 73 -8.52 8.32 9.80
C LYS A 73 -7.41 7.40 10.28
N GLU A 74 -7.66 6.75 11.40
CA GLU A 74 -6.76 5.72 11.91
C GLU A 74 -6.80 4.49 10.98
N SER A 75 -5.63 3.97 10.65
CA SER A 75 -5.46 2.66 10.03
C SER A 75 -4.66 1.80 10.98
N LYS A 76 -5.20 0.64 11.35
CA LYS A 76 -4.46 -0.40 12.06
C LYS A 76 -4.04 -1.46 11.06
N PHE A 77 -2.81 -1.94 11.15
CA PHE A 77 -2.27 -2.81 10.11
C PHE A 77 -1.25 -3.82 10.62
N TYR A 78 -1.12 -4.90 9.86
CA TYR A 78 -0.02 -5.84 9.89
C TYR A 78 0.67 -5.80 8.53
N LYS A 79 2.00 -5.92 8.56
CA LYS A 79 2.84 -5.91 7.37
C LYS A 79 3.85 -7.04 7.52
N LEU A 80 4.03 -7.81 6.46
CA LEU A 80 4.95 -8.91 6.39
C LEU A 80 5.73 -8.79 5.08
N ASP A 81 7.05 -8.88 5.15
CA ASP A 81 7.87 -9.01 3.95
C ASP A 81 7.58 -10.38 3.32
N VAL A 82 7.41 -10.40 1.99
CA VAL A 82 7.15 -11.61 1.22
C VAL A 82 8.38 -11.91 0.39
N PRO A 83 9.13 -13.00 0.69
CA PRO A 83 10.23 -13.44 -0.14
C PRO A 83 9.78 -13.67 -1.60
N GLN A 84 10.63 -13.30 -2.55
CA GLN A 84 10.31 -13.35 -3.97
C GLN A 84 9.91 -14.78 -4.40
N GLU A 85 10.58 -15.78 -3.82
CA GLU A 85 10.41 -17.21 -4.10
C GLU A 85 9.00 -17.73 -3.82
N ILE A 86 8.25 -17.09 -2.92
CA ILE A 86 6.88 -17.50 -2.56
C ILE A 86 5.81 -16.52 -3.05
N SER A 87 6.20 -15.37 -3.60
CA SER A 87 5.30 -14.25 -3.91
C SER A 87 4.20 -14.64 -4.90
N GLU A 88 4.57 -15.32 -6.00
CA GLU A 88 3.63 -15.77 -7.03
C GLU A 88 2.68 -16.84 -6.49
N THR A 89 3.22 -17.87 -5.82
CA THR A 89 2.41 -18.94 -5.20
C THR A 89 1.41 -18.35 -4.20
N LEU A 90 1.86 -17.43 -3.35
CA LEU A 90 0.99 -16.77 -2.38
C LEU A 90 -0.11 -15.94 -3.07
N SER A 91 0.23 -15.23 -4.15
CA SER A 91 -0.75 -14.46 -4.91
C SER A 91 -1.84 -15.35 -5.51
N VAL A 92 -1.48 -16.51 -6.05
CA VAL A 92 -2.45 -17.50 -6.57
C VAL A 92 -3.37 -17.99 -5.45
N CYS A 93 -2.81 -18.45 -4.33
CA CYS A 93 -3.60 -18.97 -3.21
C CYS A 93 -4.59 -17.94 -2.63
N LEU A 94 -4.23 -16.65 -2.63
CA LEU A 94 -5.08 -15.57 -2.12
C LEU A 94 -6.13 -15.09 -3.14
N SER A 95 -5.95 -15.39 -4.42
CA SER A 95 -6.86 -14.98 -5.49
C SER A 95 -8.04 -15.94 -5.69
N GLU A 96 -7.88 -17.23 -5.37
CA GLU A 96 -8.88 -18.29 -5.65
C GLU A 96 -10.04 -18.38 -4.65
N GLN A 97 -10.33 -17.33 -3.88
CA GLN A 97 -11.49 -17.31 -3.00
C GLN A 97 -12.74 -16.85 -3.76
N GLU A 98 -13.28 -17.72 -4.61
CA GLU A 98 -14.67 -17.60 -5.04
C GLU A 98 -15.56 -17.82 -3.81
N SER A 99 -16.45 -16.87 -3.56
CA SER A 99 -17.46 -16.97 -2.51
C SER A 99 -18.29 -18.21 -2.77
N ALA A 100 -18.20 -19.22 -1.91
CA ALA A 100 -19.22 -20.24 -1.80
C ALA A 100 -20.50 -19.52 -1.35
N VAL A 101 -21.28 -19.05 -2.31
CA VAL A 101 -22.63 -18.56 -2.08
C VAL A 101 -23.51 -19.79 -1.90
N ASP A 102 -24.15 -19.85 -0.73
CA ASP A 102 -25.20 -20.80 -0.32
C ASP A 102 -26.24 -21.11 -1.42
#